data_AF-A0A1R4H2Y7-F1
#
_entry.id   AF-A0A1R4H2Y7-F1
#
_cell.length_a   1.000
_cell.length_b   1.000
_cell.length_c   1.000
_cell.angle_alpha   90.00
_cell.angle_beta   90.00
_cell.angle_gamma   90.00
#
_symmetry.space_group_name_H-M   'P 1'
#
loop_
_entity.id
_entity.type
_entity.pdbx_description
1 polymer ?
#
loop_
_entity_poly.entity_id
_entity_poly.type
_entity_poly.pdbx_seq_one_letter_code
_entity_poly.pdbx_strand_id
1 'polypeptide(L)'
;MIVRISLLLLLAALLAFAVMDILVWLAIPVLPHLLTPLGISLLFSGFGLLLITGLLLVTKQVFKSFLDYFSNHQRIQRRLLFIAQKQQEITRLFHLKTDKITYFAELKRKRLLRKNNKKHLRTLSKTINTELFALKNSISDHQFKQLRADHLRYKNSQNIDALLKLQQQITSITRT
;
A
#
# COMPACT_ATOMS: atom_id res chain seq x y z
N MET A 1 -45.50 -10.54 -14.67
CA MET A 1 -46.96 -10.43 -14.50
C MET A 1 -47.43 -10.89 -13.12
N ILE A 2 -46.95 -12.03 -12.60
CA ILE A 2 -47.37 -12.56 -11.28
C ILE A 2 -47.13 -11.56 -10.13
N VAL A 3 -45.95 -10.91 -10.06
CA VAL A 3 -45.68 -9.87 -9.05
C VAL A 3 -46.69 -8.72 -9.08
N ARG A 4 -47.15 -8.31 -10.27
CA ARG A 4 -48.17 -7.25 -10.41
C ARG A 4 -49.52 -7.72 -9.85
N ILE A 5 -49.89 -8.98 -10.11
CA ILE A 5 -51.13 -9.58 -9.59
C ILE A 5 -51.08 -9.67 -8.06
N SER A 6 -49.95 -10.11 -7.50
CA SER A 6 -49.77 -10.17 -6.04
C SER A 6 -49.85 -8.80 -5.37
N LEU A 7 -49.27 -7.77 -5.98
CA LEU A 7 -49.36 -6.40 -5.47
C LEU A 7 -50.80 -5.85 -5.54
N LEU A 8 -51.54 -6.15 -6.62
CA LEU A 8 -52.95 -5.77 -6.74
C LEU A 8 -53.82 -6.48 -5.69
N LEU A 9 -53.54 -7.75 -5.39
CA LEU A 9 -54.23 -8.50 -4.32
C LEU A 9 -53.96 -7.89 -2.93
N LEU A 10 -52.73 -7.50 -2.65
CA LEU A 10 -52.39 -6.81 -1.39
C LEU A 10 -53.06 -5.44 -1.29
N LEU A 11 -53.09 -4.68 -2.38
CA LEU A 11 -53.75 -3.38 -2.42
C LEU A 11 -55.27 -3.52 -2.24
N ALA A 12 -55.88 -4.52 -2.87
CA ALA A 12 -57.28 -4.85 -2.70
C ALA A 12 -57.61 -5.28 -1.25
N ALA A 13 -56.73 -6.07 -0.61
CA ALA A 13 -56.89 -6.44 0.80
C ALA A 13 -56.82 -5.21 1.72
N LEU A 14 -55.88 -4.29 1.49
CA LEU A 14 -55.77 -3.04 2.25
C LEU A 14 -57.02 -2.17 2.12
N LEU A 15 -57.57 -2.03 0.91
CA LEU A 15 -58.82 -1.32 0.68
C LEU A 15 -60.00 -2.00 1.38
N ALA A 16 -60.06 -3.34 1.36
CA ALA A 16 -61.09 -4.09 2.06
C ALA A 16 -61.04 -3.83 3.57
N PHE A 17 -59.85 -3.84 4.19
CA PHE A 17 -59.69 -3.50 5.61
C PHE A 17 -60.06 -2.04 5.92
N ALA A 18 -59.70 -1.08 5.06
CA ALA A 18 -60.08 0.32 5.24
C ALA A 18 -61.61 0.54 5.17
N VAL A 19 -62.29 -0.14 4.25
CA VAL A 19 -63.76 -0.12 4.15
C VAL A 19 -64.39 -0.73 5.40
N MET A 20 -63.81 -1.81 5.92
CA MET A 20 -64.28 -2.42 7.16
C MET A 20 -64.17 -1.49 8.36
N ASP A 21 -63.03 -0.81 8.53
CA ASP A 21 -62.84 0.15 9.63
C ASP A 21 -63.87 1.28 9.58
N ILE A 22 -64.21 1.76 8.38
CA ILE A 22 -65.26 2.76 8.16
C ILE A 22 -66.65 2.21 8.54
N LEU A 23 -66.96 0.96 8.18
CA LEU A 23 -68.25 0.34 8.50
C LEU A 23 -68.42 0.04 10.00
N VAL A 24 -67.32 -0.34 10.67
CA VAL A 24 -67.29 -0.52 12.13
C VAL A 24 -67.52 0.83 12.81
N TRP A 25 -66.88 1.89 12.32
CA TRP A 25 -67.10 3.25 12.81
C TRP A 25 -68.55 3.72 12.62
N LEU A 26 -69.20 3.32 11.52
CA LEU A 26 -70.60 3.61 11.23
C LEU A 26 -71.60 2.73 12.00
N ALA A 27 -71.12 1.86 12.90
CA ALA A 27 -71.91 0.95 13.73
C ALA A 27 -72.85 0.02 12.95
N ILE A 28 -72.46 -0.43 11.74
CA ILE A 28 -73.19 -1.45 10.97
C ILE A 28 -72.56 -2.82 11.28
N PRO A 29 -73.15 -3.66 12.16
CA PRO A 29 -72.43 -4.78 12.77
C PRO A 29 -72.29 -6.02 11.86
N VAL A 30 -73.14 -6.17 10.85
CA VAL A 30 -73.25 -7.44 10.09
C VAL A 30 -72.27 -7.53 8.91
N LEU A 31 -72.04 -6.42 8.20
CA LEU A 31 -71.19 -6.41 7.00
C LEU A 31 -69.69 -6.61 7.29
N PRO A 32 -69.10 -6.00 8.34
CA PRO A 32 -67.69 -6.23 8.67
C PRO A 32 -67.40 -7.70 8.91
N HIS A 33 -68.29 -8.44 9.59
CA HIS A 33 -68.03 -9.84 9.92
C HIS A 33 -67.91 -10.76 8.68
N LEU A 34 -68.58 -10.41 7.58
CA LEU A 34 -68.50 -11.13 6.30
C LEU A 34 -67.28 -10.73 5.45
N LEU A 35 -66.78 -9.50 5.60
CA LEU A 35 -65.66 -8.96 4.83
C LEU A 35 -64.29 -9.36 5.42
N THR A 36 -64.20 -9.64 6.73
CA THR A 36 -62.95 -10.03 7.40
C THR A 36 -62.31 -11.26 6.78
N PRO A 37 -63.02 -12.40 6.58
CA PRO A 37 -62.40 -13.59 6.00
C PRO A 37 -61.94 -13.36 4.55
N LEU A 38 -62.63 -12.50 3.79
CA LEU A 38 -62.23 -12.14 2.43
C LEU A 38 -60.95 -11.31 2.41
N GLY A 39 -60.84 -10.29 3.26
CA GLY A 39 -59.63 -9.47 3.39
C GLY A 39 -58.42 -10.30 3.83
N ILE A 40 -58.61 -11.20 4.80
CA ILE A 40 -57.57 -12.13 5.26
C ILE A 40 -57.14 -13.07 4.13
N SER A 41 -58.08 -13.68 3.42
CA SER A 41 -57.77 -14.61 2.31
C SER A 41 -57.01 -13.93 1.17
N LEU A 42 -57.41 -12.72 0.78
CA LEU A 42 -56.73 -11.91 -0.22
C LEU A 42 -55.29 -11.55 0.20
N LEU A 43 -55.11 -11.18 1.47
CA LEU A 43 -53.80 -10.83 2.02
C LEU A 43 -52.86 -12.04 2.04
N PHE A 44 -53.32 -13.20 2.54
CA PHE A 44 -52.54 -14.43 2.54
C PHE A 44 -52.21 -14.93 1.13
N SER A 45 -53.16 -14.83 0.19
CA SER A 45 -52.94 -15.23 -1.21
C SER A 45 -51.93 -14.32 -1.91
N GLY A 46 -52.06 -13.00 -1.75
CA GLY A 46 -51.11 -12.02 -2.29
C GLY A 46 -49.70 -12.23 -1.73
N PHE A 47 -49.59 -12.41 -0.40
CA PHE A 47 -48.32 -12.67 0.25
C PHE A 47 -47.70 -14.02 -0.15
N GLY A 48 -48.50 -15.09 -0.20
CA GLY A 48 -48.05 -16.41 -0.63
C GLY A 48 -47.50 -16.41 -2.06
N LEU A 49 -48.18 -15.71 -2.98
CA LEU A 49 -47.69 -15.55 -4.36
C LEU A 49 -46.38 -14.77 -4.42
N LEU A 50 -46.20 -13.72 -3.62
CA LEU A 50 -44.91 -13.01 -3.54
C LEU A 50 -43.79 -13.91 -3.02
N LEU A 51 -44.07 -14.70 -1.98
CA LEU A 51 -43.09 -15.60 -1.38
C LEU A 51 -42.65 -16.67 -2.39
N ILE A 52 -43.61 -17.32 -3.05
CA ILE A 52 -43.33 -18.35 -4.07
C ILE A 52 -42.54 -17.75 -5.24
N THR A 53 -42.96 -16.59 -5.75
CA THR A 53 -42.24 -15.96 -6.87
C THR A 53 -40.84 -15.50 -6.49
N GLY A 54 -40.67 -14.94 -5.28
CA GLY A 54 -39.36 -14.59 -4.74
C GLY A 54 -38.44 -15.81 -4.64
N LEU A 55 -38.94 -16.92 -4.09
CA LEU A 55 -38.18 -18.16 -3.97
C LEU A 55 -37.78 -18.71 -5.34
N LEU A 56 -38.69 -18.72 -6.31
CA LEU A 56 -38.41 -19.18 -7.68
C LEU A 56 -37.37 -18.31 -8.39
N LEU A 57 -37.40 -16.99 -8.19
CA LEU A 57 -36.41 -16.08 -8.76
C LEU A 57 -35.02 -16.31 -8.16
N VAL A 58 -34.94 -16.43 -6.83
CA VAL A 58 -33.67 -16.67 -6.14
C VAL A 58 -33.08 -18.01 -6.56
N THR A 59 -33.89 -19.09 -6.53
CA THR A 59 -33.44 -20.43 -6.94
C THR A 59 -32.99 -20.48 -8.39
N LYS A 60 -33.74 -19.85 -9.31
CA LYS A 60 -33.33 -19.71 -10.72
C LYS A 60 -31.99 -18.98 -10.86
N GLN A 61 -31.80 -17.90 -10.11
CA GLN A 61 -30.57 -17.12 -10.17
C GLN A 61 -29.37 -17.87 -9.59
N VAL A 62 -29.57 -18.60 -8.50
CA VAL A 62 -28.55 -19.47 -7.89
C VAL A 62 -28.17 -20.58 -8.88
N PHE A 63 -29.15 -21.24 -9.49
CA PHE A 63 -28.90 -22.30 -10.46
C PHE A 63 -28.17 -21.79 -11.70
N LYS A 64 -28.58 -20.63 -12.23
CA LYS A 64 -27.88 -19.97 -13.33
C LYS A 64 -26.44 -19.63 -12.95
N SER A 65 -26.24 -19.04 -11.77
CA SER A 65 -24.89 -18.68 -11.29
C SER A 65 -24.01 -19.91 -11.10
N PHE A 66 -24.58 -21.03 -10.66
CA PHE A 66 -23.89 -22.30 -10.53
C PHE A 66 -23.47 -22.84 -11.90
N LEU A 67 -24.39 -22.89 -12.87
CA LEU A 67 -24.07 -23.29 -14.25
C LEU A 67 -23.02 -22.37 -14.89
N ASP A 68 -23.16 -21.06 -14.70
CA ASP A 68 -22.21 -20.07 -15.20
C ASP A 68 -20.84 -20.24 -14.53
N TYR A 69 -20.78 -20.58 -13.24
CA TYR A 69 -19.54 -20.87 -12.53
C TYR A 69 -18.79 -22.06 -13.13
N PHE A 70 -19.50 -23.11 -13.53
CA PHE A 70 -18.92 -24.28 -14.20
C PHE A 70 -18.71 -24.08 -15.70
N SER A 71 -19.19 -22.98 -16.28
CA SER A 71 -18.96 -22.68 -17.69
C SER A 71 -17.47 -22.53 -18.01
N ASN A 72 -17.08 -22.99 -19.20
CA ASN A 72 -15.70 -22.90 -19.67
C ASN A 72 -15.21 -21.45 -19.75
N HIS A 73 -16.11 -20.50 -20.04
CA HIS A 73 -15.75 -19.08 -20.13
C HIS A 73 -15.30 -18.52 -18.77
N GLN A 74 -16.07 -18.76 -17.70
CA GLN A 74 -15.67 -18.32 -16.36
C GLN A 74 -14.43 -19.05 -15.85
N ARG A 75 -14.24 -20.33 -16.21
CA ARG A 75 -13.02 -21.07 -15.89
C ARG A 75 -11.78 -20.42 -16.53
N ILE A 76 -11.88 -19.98 -17.79
CA ILE A 76 -10.79 -19.28 -18.49
C ILE A 76 -10.51 -17.94 -17.82
N GLN A 77 -11.54 -17.15 -17.52
CA GLN A 77 -11.38 -15.87 -16.82
C GLN A 77 -10.68 -16.04 -15.46
N ARG A 78 -11.09 -17.04 -14.66
CA ARG A 78 -10.43 -17.35 -13.38
C ARG A 78 -8.95 -17.73 -13.56
N ARG A 79 -8.62 -18.51 -14.58
CA ARG A 79 -7.23 -18.86 -14.91
C ARG A 79 -6.43 -17.62 -15.31
N LEU A 80 -7.00 -16.76 -16.15
CA LEU A 80 -6.33 -15.52 -16.56
C LEU A 80 -6.08 -14.59 -15.37
N LEU A 81 -7.06 -14.43 -14.48
CA LEU A 81 -6.90 -13.65 -13.25
C LEU A 81 -5.81 -14.24 -12.35
N PHE A 82 -5.80 -15.56 -12.17
CA PHE A 82 -4.76 -16.22 -11.39
C PHE A 82 -3.36 -16.01 -11.99
N ILE A 83 -3.22 -16.17 -13.32
CA ILE A 83 -1.94 -15.96 -14.02
C ILE A 83 -1.50 -14.50 -13.88
N ALA A 84 -2.41 -13.53 -14.06
CA ALA A 84 -2.09 -12.11 -13.92
C ALA A 84 -1.64 -11.77 -12.50
N GLN A 85 -2.34 -12.28 -11.48
CA GLN A 85 -1.95 -12.10 -10.08
C GLN A 85 -0.59 -12.74 -9.78
N LYS A 86 -0.33 -13.95 -10.27
CA LYS A 86 0.96 -14.61 -10.10
C LYS A 86 2.10 -13.87 -10.78
N GLN A 87 1.85 -13.34 -11.97
CA GLN A 87 2.84 -12.52 -12.67
C GLN A 87 3.18 -11.27 -11.86
N GLN A 88 2.17 -10.56 -11.34
CA GLN A 88 2.38 -9.37 -10.52
C GLN A 88 3.14 -9.68 -9.21
N GLU A 89 2.83 -10.80 -8.57
CA GLU A 89 3.53 -11.28 -7.37
C GLU A 89 5.01 -11.53 -7.67
N ILE A 90 5.32 -12.25 -8.76
CA ILE A 90 6.70 -12.54 -9.18
C ILE A 90 7.45 -11.24 -9.49
N THR A 91 6.85 -10.32 -10.25
CA THR A 91 7.46 -9.03 -10.58
C THR A 91 7.77 -8.23 -9.31
N ARG A 92 6.84 -8.16 -8.36
CA ARG A 92 7.06 -7.47 -7.08
C ARG A 92 8.20 -8.10 -6.29
N LEU A 93 8.24 -9.43 -6.20
CA LEU A 93 9.31 -10.15 -5.51
C LEU A 93 10.67 -9.93 -6.17
N PHE A 94 10.70 -9.89 -7.50
CA PHE A 94 11.93 -9.60 -8.26
C PHE A 94 12.45 -8.19 -7.95
N HIS A 95 11.60 -7.16 -8.04
CA HIS A 95 12.00 -5.79 -7.70
C HIS A 95 12.51 -5.67 -6.26
N LEU A 96 11.79 -6.22 -5.29
CA LEU A 96 12.23 -6.19 -3.89
C LEU A 96 13.57 -6.89 -3.66
N LYS A 97 13.84 -7.99 -4.36
CA LYS A 97 15.14 -8.68 -4.28
C LYS A 97 16.26 -7.82 -4.88
N THR A 98 16.02 -7.24 -6.05
CA THR A 98 16.97 -6.35 -6.72
C THR A 98 17.30 -5.14 -5.86
N ASP A 99 16.29 -4.48 -5.28
CA ASP A 99 16.48 -3.32 -4.41
C ASP A 99 17.30 -3.68 -3.16
N LYS A 100 17.03 -4.83 -2.55
CA LYS A 100 17.82 -5.33 -1.41
C LYS A 100 19.28 -5.55 -1.80
N ILE A 101 19.54 -6.21 -2.93
CA ILE A 101 20.90 -6.46 -3.42
C ILE A 101 21.63 -5.13 -3.64
N THR A 102 21.01 -4.19 -4.34
CA THR A 102 21.56 -2.85 -4.61
C THR A 102 21.85 -2.12 -3.31
N TYR A 103 20.90 -2.11 -2.38
CA TYR A 103 21.06 -1.47 -1.07
C TYR A 103 22.26 -2.02 -0.29
N PHE A 104 22.39 -3.35 -0.19
CA PHE A 104 23.51 -3.97 0.50
C PHE A 104 24.85 -3.73 -0.21
N ALA A 105 24.85 -3.75 -1.55
CA ALA A 105 26.03 -3.44 -2.35
C ALA A 105 26.50 -2.00 -2.11
N GLU A 106 25.58 -1.03 -2.13
CA GLU A 106 25.88 0.37 -1.83
C GLU A 106 26.38 0.57 -0.39
N LEU A 107 25.75 -0.09 0.58
CA LEU A 107 26.17 -0.01 1.97
C LEU A 107 27.59 -0.55 2.15
N LYS A 108 27.90 -1.69 1.51
CA LYS A 108 29.25 -2.26 1.50
C LYS A 108 30.25 -1.32 0.82
N ARG A 109 29.89 -0.76 -0.35
CA ARG A 109 30.72 0.22 -1.07
C ARG A 109 31.03 1.43 -0.19
N LYS A 110 30.03 2.03 0.46
CA LYS A 110 30.21 3.18 1.38
C LYS A 110 31.12 2.83 2.55
N ARG A 111 30.96 1.65 3.15
CA ARG A 111 31.84 1.18 4.25
C ARG A 111 33.29 1.00 3.79
N LEU A 112 33.49 0.38 2.62
CA LEU A 112 34.82 0.19 2.04
C LEU A 112 35.48 1.54 1.70
N LEU A 113 34.75 2.48 1.09
CA LEU A 113 35.24 3.82 0.80
C LEU A 113 35.65 4.56 2.08
N ARG A 114 34.82 4.54 3.14
CA ARG A 114 35.16 5.14 4.43
C ARG A 114 36.43 4.53 5.03
N LYS A 115 36.56 3.20 5.01
CA LYS A 115 37.76 2.49 5.50
C LYS A 115 39.00 2.89 4.69
N ASN A 116 38.87 2.99 3.37
CA ASN A 116 39.97 3.37 2.50
C ASN A 116 40.39 4.83 2.73
N ASN A 117 39.44 5.77 2.76
CA ASN A 117 39.70 7.18 3.05
C ASN A 117 40.39 7.37 4.40
N LYS A 118 39.93 6.64 5.44
CA LYS A 118 40.59 6.65 6.76
C LYS A 118 42.02 6.13 6.70
N LYS A 119 42.30 5.10 5.90
CA LYS A 119 43.66 4.58 5.67
C LYS A 119 44.52 5.62 4.97
N HIS A 120 44.05 6.19 3.86
CA HIS A 120 44.75 7.24 3.13
C HIS A 120 45.06 8.46 4.01
N LEU A 121 44.08 8.96 4.77
CA LEU A 121 44.29 10.10 5.66
C LEU A 121 45.34 9.80 6.73
N ARG A 122 45.32 8.60 7.32
CA ARG A 122 46.35 8.17 8.30
C ARG A 122 47.74 8.14 7.68
N THR A 123 47.87 7.56 6.49
CA THR A 123 49.15 7.50 5.77
C THR A 123 49.64 8.90 5.42
N LEU A 124 48.78 9.73 4.82
CA LEU A 124 49.11 11.11 4.43
C LEU A 124 49.51 11.97 5.64
N SER A 125 48.74 11.90 6.72
CA SER A 125 49.06 12.61 7.97
C SER A 125 50.39 12.15 8.57
N LYS A 126 50.71 10.85 8.48
CA LYS A 126 52.01 10.34 8.93
C LYS A 126 53.15 10.92 8.09
N THR A 127 53.00 10.92 6.77
CA THR A 127 53.98 11.48 5.83
C THR A 127 54.20 12.97 6.05
N ILE A 128 53.13 13.77 6.13
CA ILE A 128 53.21 15.21 6.42
C ILE A 128 53.90 15.46 7.76
N ASN A 129 53.59 14.68 8.79
CA ASN A 129 54.23 14.83 10.09
C ASN A 129 55.73 14.53 10.03
N THR A 130 56.15 13.48 9.31
CA THR A 130 57.58 13.18 9.11
C THR A 130 58.30 14.26 8.32
N GLU A 131 57.67 14.80 7.27
CA GLU A 131 58.22 15.89 6.47
C GLU A 131 58.33 17.19 7.29
N LEU A 132 57.31 17.53 8.08
CA LEU A 132 57.33 18.69 8.98
C LEU A 132 58.47 18.58 10.01
N PHE A 133 58.66 17.40 10.62
CA PHE A 133 59.74 17.21 11.59
C PHE A 133 61.12 17.33 10.93
N ALA A 134 61.29 16.87 9.69
CA ALA A 134 62.53 17.05 8.94
C ALA A 134 62.83 18.53 8.64
N LEU A 135 61.79 19.32 8.37
CA LEU A 135 61.87 20.77 8.11
C LEU A 135 62.06 21.64 9.34
N LYS A 136 61.96 21.09 10.56
CA LYS A 136 61.97 21.87 11.81
C LYS A 136 63.18 22.80 11.94
N ASN A 137 64.34 22.38 11.47
CA ASN A 137 65.60 23.13 11.62
C ASN A 137 65.87 24.10 10.45
N SER A 138 65.09 24.04 9.37
CA SER A 138 65.29 24.83 8.15
C SER A 138 64.27 25.96 7.96
N ILE A 139 63.22 26.01 8.79
CA ILE A 139 62.20 27.06 8.74
C ILE A 139 62.10 27.84 10.05
N SER A 140 61.52 29.04 9.98
CA SER A 140 61.27 29.84 11.18
C SER A 140 60.29 29.15 12.13
N ASP A 141 60.48 29.36 13.43
CA ASP A 141 59.69 28.75 14.50
C ASP A 141 58.19 29.12 14.40
N HIS A 142 57.90 30.32 13.87
CA HIS A 142 56.54 30.78 13.56
C HIS A 142 55.90 29.98 12.42
N GLN A 143 56.60 29.82 11.29
CA GLN A 143 56.10 29.06 10.14
C GLN A 143 55.87 27.57 10.50
N PHE A 144 56.77 26.99 11.31
CA PHE A 144 56.60 25.62 11.80
C PHE A 144 55.33 25.46 12.65
N LYS A 145 55.09 26.39 13.59
CA LYS A 145 53.88 26.38 14.44
C LYS A 145 52.60 26.53 13.61
N GLN A 146 52.61 27.38 12.59
CA GLN A 146 51.47 27.59 11.70
C GLN A 146 51.15 26.34 10.87
N LEU A 147 52.14 25.74 10.19
CA LEU A 147 51.96 24.52 9.41
C LEU A 147 51.49 23.34 10.27
N ARG A 148 51.99 23.25 11.51
CA ARG A 148 51.53 22.24 12.47
C ARG A 148 50.07 22.46 12.89
N ALA A 149 49.66 23.70 13.12
CA ALA A 149 48.28 24.03 13.45
C ALA A 149 47.33 23.71 12.29
N ASP A 150 47.71 24.04 11.06
CA ASP A 150 46.93 23.74 9.85
C ASP A 150 46.83 22.24 9.60
N HIS A 151 47.92 21.48 9.78
CA HIS A 151 47.89 20.01 9.73
C HIS A 151 46.88 19.42 10.73
N LEU A 152 46.89 19.90 11.98
CA LEU A 152 45.97 19.43 13.01
C LEU A 152 44.51 19.76 12.65
N ARG A 153 44.27 20.97 12.14
CA ARG A 153 42.95 21.44 11.70
C ARG A 153 42.40 20.56 10.58
N TYR A 154 43.17 20.36 9.52
CA TYR A 154 42.74 19.58 8.34
C TYR A 154 42.59 18.09 8.63
N LYS A 155 43.41 17.54 9.54
CA LYS A 155 43.25 16.17 10.06
C LYS A 155 41.94 16.01 10.82
N ASN A 156 41.62 16.94 11.71
CA ASN A 156 40.40 16.89 12.52
C ASN A 156 39.14 17.07 11.66
N SER A 157 39.19 17.92 10.63
CA SER A 157 38.09 18.09 9.68
C SER A 157 38.00 16.99 8.61
N GLN A 158 38.90 15.99 8.65
CA GLN A 158 39.01 14.92 7.65
C GLN A 158 39.10 15.41 6.19
N ASN A 159 39.69 16.59 5.98
CA ASN A 159 39.75 17.22 4.67
C ASN A 159 41.01 16.77 3.93
N ILE A 160 40.88 15.72 3.10
CA ILE A 160 41.99 15.12 2.35
C ILE A 160 42.58 16.13 1.36
N ASP A 161 41.76 16.93 0.69
CA ASP A 161 42.21 17.90 -0.32
C ASP A 161 43.07 19.00 0.33
N ALA A 162 42.68 19.48 1.51
CA ALA A 162 43.47 20.44 2.26
C ALA A 162 44.79 19.84 2.78
N LEU A 163 44.79 18.56 3.19
CA LEU A 163 46.02 17.85 3.57
C LEU A 163 46.96 17.66 2.38
N LEU A 164 46.43 17.36 1.19
CA LEU A 164 47.24 17.24 -0.04
C LEU A 164 47.86 18.57 -0.43
N LYS A 165 47.09 19.67 -0.37
CA LYS A 165 47.62 21.02 -0.59
C LYS A 165 48.72 21.38 0.42
N LEU A 166 48.52 21.03 1.69
CA LEU A 166 49.52 21.23 2.73
C LEU A 166 50.81 20.43 2.44
N GLN A 167 50.68 19.17 2.00
CA GLN A 167 51.83 18.35 1.61
C GLN A 167 52.59 18.99 0.43
N GLN A 168 51.87 19.50 -0.58
CA GLN A 168 52.48 20.20 -1.71
C GLN A 168 53.24 21.46 -1.27
N GLN A 169 52.67 22.24 -0.35
CA GLN A 169 53.35 23.41 0.23
C GLN A 169 54.62 23.01 0.99
N ILE A 170 54.55 21.99 1.85
CA ILE A 170 55.71 21.47 2.59
C ILE A 170 56.79 21.00 1.62
N THR A 171 56.42 20.21 0.59
CA THR A 171 57.36 19.70 -0.41
C THR A 171 58.01 20.83 -1.23
N SER A 172 57.27 21.91 -1.51
CA SER A 172 57.82 23.07 -2.22
C SER A 172 58.88 23.82 -1.40
N ILE A 173 58.73 23.85 -0.07
CA ILE A 173 59.68 24.46 0.86
C ILE A 173 60.91 23.56 1.05
N THR A 174 60.76 22.24 1.02
CA THR A 174 61.91 21.31 1.12
C THR A 174 62.76 21.27 -0.16
N ARG A 175 62.23 21.68 -1.32
CA ARG A 175 62.94 21.67 -2.62
C ARG A 175 63.71 22.95 -2.92
N THR A 176 63.51 24.00 -2.13
CA THR A 176 64.31 25.24 -2.14
C THR A 176 65.42 25.16 -1.11
#